data_AF-A0A3G7TPS3-F1
#
_entry.id   AF-A0A3G7TPS3-F1
#
_cell.length_a   1.000
_cell.length_b   1.000
_cell.length_c   1.000
_cell.angle_alpha   90.00
_cell.angle_beta   90.00
_cell.angle_gamma   90.00
#
_symmetry.space_group_name_H-M   'P 1'
#
loop_
_entity.id
_entity.type
_entity.pdbx_description
1 polymer ?
#
loop_
_entity_poly.entity_id
_entity_poly.type
_entity_poly.pdbx_seq_one_letter_code
_entity_poly.pdbx_strand_id
1 'polypeptide(L)'
;MSFENTLSAYTRLLENKPGYALEIGCDCVAVLIDGGLHGAPIEDGQVNLKKRFDFDISGWDEDNDCWESDVSAGQTGFFIHRQKYLPLCPSE
;
A
#
# COMPACT_ATOMS: atom_id res chain seq x y z
N MET A 1 1.41 -14.09 -7.03
CA MET A 1 2.22 -12.84 -7.08
C MET A 1 3.21 -12.95 -5.95
N SER A 2 4.50 -12.64 -6.11
CA SER A 2 5.43 -12.68 -4.97
C SER A 2 5.43 -11.36 -4.19
N PHE A 3 5.83 -11.42 -2.92
CA PHE A 3 6.07 -10.26 -2.06
C PHE A 3 6.88 -9.16 -2.77
N GLU A 4 8.05 -9.49 -3.32
CA GLU A 4 8.92 -8.53 -4.01
C GLU A 4 8.26 -7.91 -5.25
N ASN A 5 7.49 -8.69 -6.01
CA ASN A 5 6.76 -8.20 -7.17
C ASN A 5 5.64 -7.24 -6.75
N THR A 6 4.94 -7.55 -5.66
CA THR A 6 3.90 -6.69 -5.08
C THR A 6 4.49 -5.34 -4.62
N LEU A 7 5.59 -5.35 -3.87
CA LEU A 7 6.28 -4.12 -3.44
C LEU A 7 6.82 -3.32 -4.62
N SER A 8 7.39 -3.98 -5.61
CA SER A 8 7.86 -3.34 -6.84
C SER A 8 6.72 -2.67 -7.60
N ALA A 9 5.55 -3.31 -7.65
CA ALA A 9 4.36 -2.74 -8.29
C ALA A 9 3.86 -1.50 -7.54
N TYR A 10 3.71 -1.56 -6.21
CA TYR A 10 3.32 -0.40 -5.41
C TYR A 10 4.29 0.76 -5.57
N THR A 11 5.60 0.49 -5.51
CA THR A 11 6.65 1.50 -5.69
C THR A 11 6.50 2.21 -7.03
N ARG A 12 6.42 1.46 -8.13
CA ARG A 12 6.27 2.04 -9.48
C ARG A 12 5.00 2.87 -9.63
N LEU A 13 3.89 2.44 -9.04
CA LEU A 13 2.63 3.21 -9.09
C LEU A 13 2.76 4.55 -8.36
N LEU A 14 3.44 4.57 -7.21
CA LEU A 14 3.64 5.76 -6.40
C LEU A 14 4.73 6.69 -6.96
N GLU A 15 5.77 6.16 -7.58
CA GLU A 15 6.77 6.95 -8.34
C GLU A 15 6.12 7.78 -9.45
N ASN A 16 5.09 7.23 -10.09
CA ASN A 16 4.33 7.93 -11.13
C ASN A 16 3.29 8.93 -10.56
N LYS A 17 3.13 9.00 -9.24
CA LYS A 17 2.13 9.85 -8.60
C LYS A 17 2.61 10.44 -7.26
N PRO A 18 3.62 11.32 -7.28
CA PRO A 18 4.17 11.93 -6.07
C PRO A 18 3.12 12.71 -5.29
N GLY A 19 3.19 12.66 -3.95
CA GLY A 19 2.24 13.35 -3.06
C GLY A 19 0.94 12.59 -2.80
N TYR A 20 0.79 11.38 -3.34
CA TYR A 20 -0.36 10.51 -3.11
C TYR A 20 0.06 9.20 -2.44
N ALA A 21 -0.90 8.61 -1.75
CA ALA A 21 -0.88 7.25 -1.22
C ALA A 21 -1.75 6.35 -2.10
N LEU A 22 -1.40 5.07 -2.20
CA LEU A 22 -2.17 4.04 -2.91
C LEU A 22 -2.99 3.25 -1.89
N GLU A 23 -4.31 3.19 -2.05
CA GLU A 23 -5.18 2.35 -1.22
C GLU A 23 -4.77 0.88 -1.34
N ILE A 24 -4.57 0.23 -0.20
CA ILE A 24 -4.34 -1.21 -0.07
C ILE A 24 -5.38 -1.78 0.91
N GLY A 25 -5.41 -3.10 1.12
CA GLY A 25 -6.41 -3.76 1.97
C GLY A 25 -6.44 -3.22 3.41
N CYS A 26 -7.54 -3.52 4.12
CA CYS A 26 -7.72 -3.25 5.56
C CYS A 26 -7.50 -1.80 5.99
N ASP A 27 -8.17 -0.86 5.31
CA ASP A 27 -8.14 0.57 5.64
C ASP A 27 -6.70 1.13 5.73
N CYS A 28 -5.81 0.61 4.90
CA CYS A 28 -4.43 1.04 4.83
C CYS A 28 -4.10 1.60 3.45
N VAL A 29 -2.98 2.31 3.37
CA VAL A 29 -2.39 2.79 2.13
C VAL A 29 -0.91 2.43 2.06
N ALA A 30 -0.38 2.27 0.85
CA ALA A 30 1.04 2.31 0.58
C ALA A 30 1.47 3.76 0.25
N VAL A 31 2.60 4.19 0.79
CA VAL A 31 3.17 5.53 0.60
C VAL A 31 4.64 5.44 0.23
N LEU A 32 5.10 6.35 -0.63
CA LEU A 32 6.52 6.45 -1.01
C LEU A 32 7.09 7.75 -0.42
N ILE A 33 7.99 7.63 0.55
CA ILE A 33 8.59 8.75 1.28
C ILE A 33 10.10 8.56 1.28
N ASP A 34 10.86 9.58 0.86
CA ASP A 34 12.32 9.55 0.80
C ASP A 34 12.89 8.33 0.04
N GLY A 35 12.14 7.81 -0.93
CA GLY A 35 12.51 6.60 -1.70
C GLY A 35 12.21 5.26 -1.01
N GLY A 36 11.68 5.29 0.22
CA GLY A 36 11.21 4.12 0.96
C GLY A 36 9.71 3.89 0.78
N LEU A 37 9.33 2.63 0.56
CA LEU A 37 7.93 2.20 0.51
C LEU A 37 7.47 1.80 1.92
N HIS A 38 6.39 2.41 2.39
CA HIS A 38 5.82 2.15 3.71
C HIS A 38 4.31 1.95 3.63
N GLY A 39 3.74 1.23 4.59
CA GLY A 39 2.31 1.18 4.83
C GLY A 39 1.88 2.24 5.86
N ALA A 40 0.66 2.75 5.77
CA ALA A 40 0.08 3.62 6.79
C ALA A 40 -1.44 3.41 6.89
N PRO A 41 -2.04 3.51 8.09
CA PRO A 41 -3.48 3.40 8.24
C PRO A 41 -4.20 4.66 7.75
N ILE A 42 -5.44 4.47 7.30
CA ILE A 42 -6.42 5.52 7.05
C ILE A 42 -7.23 5.72 8.33
N GLU A 43 -7.17 6.92 8.90
CA GLU A 43 -7.96 7.31 10.08
C GLU A 43 -8.74 8.58 9.74
N ASP A 44 -10.05 8.59 10.01
CA ASP A 44 -10.95 9.70 9.68
C ASP A 44 -10.88 10.15 8.20
N GLY A 45 -10.65 9.19 7.28
CA GLY A 45 -10.52 9.43 5.85
C GLY A 45 -9.20 10.06 5.43
N GLN A 46 -8.22 10.15 6.33
CA GLN A 46 -6.90 10.73 6.08
C GLN A 46 -5.79 9.72 6.34
N VAL A 47 -4.68 9.87 5.62
CA VAL A 47 -3.50 9.01 5.78
C VAL A 47 -2.75 9.41 7.05
N ASN A 48 -2.65 8.51 8.02
CA ASN A 48 -1.92 8.77 9.26
C ASN A 48 -0.45 8.33 9.16
N LEU A 49 0.40 9.21 8.63
CA LEU A 49 1.85 8.97 8.48
C LEU A 49 2.63 8.83 9.81
N LYS A 50 2.02 9.19 10.95
CA LYS A 50 2.65 9.00 12.28
C LYS A 50 2.63 7.54 12.72
N LYS A 51 1.72 6.73 12.16
CA LYS A 51 1.57 5.29 12.43
C LYS A 51 2.03 4.44 11.24
N ARG A 52 2.95 4.95 10.42
CA ARG A 52 3.48 4.18 9.30
C ARG A 52 4.27 2.97 9.78
N PHE A 53 4.28 1.93 8.97
CA PHE A 53 4.99 0.68 9.19
C PHE A 53 5.75 0.25 7.93
N ASP A 54 6.78 -0.55 8.12
CA ASP A 54 7.52 -1.14 7.01
C ASP A 54 6.79 -2.39 6.51
N PHE A 55 6.80 -2.61 5.20
CA PHE A 55 6.33 -3.88 4.65
C PHE A 55 7.34 -4.96 4.99
N ASP A 56 6.92 -5.93 5.79
CA ASP A 56 7.73 -7.07 6.19
C ASP A 56 7.16 -8.36 5.58
N ILE A 57 8.07 -9.27 5.22
CA ILE A 57 7.70 -10.57 4.66
C ILE A 57 6.91 -11.43 5.67
N SER A 58 7.05 -11.18 6.98
CA SER A 58 6.26 -11.86 7.99
C SER A 58 4.76 -11.58 7.90
N GLY A 59 4.36 -10.47 7.27
CA GLY A 59 2.97 -10.14 7.00
C GLY A 59 2.47 -10.66 5.64
N TRP A 60 3.28 -11.42 4.92
CA TRP A 60 2.96 -12.00 3.63
C TRP A 60 2.65 -13.50 3.77
N ASP A 61 1.48 -13.89 3.29
CA ASP A 61 1.08 -15.29 3.16
C ASP A 61 1.59 -15.83 1.81
N GLU A 62 2.69 -16.59 1.84
CA GLU A 62 3.29 -17.20 0.65
C GLU A 62 2.40 -18.28 0.02
N ASP A 63 1.57 -18.98 0.82
CA ASP A 63 0.69 -20.04 0.32
C ASP A 63 -0.49 -19.45 -0.46
N ASN A 64 -0.96 -18.28 -0.06
CA ASN A 64 -2.08 -17.57 -0.68
C ASN A 64 -1.68 -16.39 -1.58
N ASP A 65 -0.38 -16.11 -1.71
CA ASP A 65 0.18 -15.04 -2.52
C ASP A 65 -0.44 -13.65 -2.20
N CYS A 66 -0.67 -13.36 -0.92
CA CYS A 66 -1.29 -12.11 -0.47
C CYS A 66 -0.79 -11.62 0.88
N TRP A 67 -1.15 -10.39 1.26
CA TRP A 67 -0.98 -9.92 2.63
C TRP A 67 -1.85 -10.74 3.58
N GLU A 68 -1.41 -10.97 4.83
CA GLU A 68 -2.22 -11.64 5.87
C GLU A 68 -3.57 -10.94 6.12
N SER A 69 -3.63 -9.64 5.82
CA SER A 69 -4.83 -8.83 5.92
C SER A 69 -5.75 -8.91 4.69
N ASP A 70 -5.27 -9.49 3.59
CA ASP A 70 -6.04 -9.71 2.37
C ASP A 70 -6.68 -11.12 2.37
N VAL A 71 -7.85 -11.25 1.75
CA VAL A 71 -8.61 -12.51 1.65
C VAL A 71 -7.99 -13.47 0.62
N SER A 72 -7.25 -12.95 -0.37
CA SER A 72 -6.57 -13.75 -1.40
C SER A 72 -5.61 -12.91 -2.25
N ALA A 73 -4.74 -13.56 -3.05
CA ALA A 73 -3.95 -12.90 -4.10
C ALA A 73 -4.77 -12.01 -5.04
N GLY A 74 -6.03 -12.36 -5.27
CA GLY A 74 -6.95 -11.56 -6.10
C GLY A 74 -7.21 -10.18 -5.52
N GLN A 75 -7.25 -10.05 -4.19
CA GLN A 75 -7.47 -8.77 -3.51
C GLN A 75 -6.21 -7.90 -3.54
N THR A 76 -5.04 -8.47 -3.28
CA THR A 76 -3.76 -7.76 -3.46
C THR A 76 -3.60 -7.27 -4.90
N GLY A 77 -3.93 -8.14 -5.87
CA GLY A 77 -3.92 -7.79 -7.29
C GLY A 77 -4.96 -6.72 -7.65
N PHE A 78 -6.13 -6.72 -7.00
CA PHE A 78 -7.16 -5.71 -7.24
C PHE A 78 -6.62 -4.30 -6.99
N PHE A 79 -5.93 -4.05 -5.87
CA PHE A 79 -5.38 -2.72 -5.58
C PHE A 79 -4.30 -2.28 -6.57
N ILE A 80 -3.51 -3.22 -7.10
CA ILE A 80 -2.52 -2.95 -8.15
C ILE A 80 -3.20 -2.53 -9.48
N HIS A 81 -4.31 -3.18 -9.85
CA HIS A 81 -4.97 -2.95 -11.15
C HIS A 81 -6.08 -1.89 -11.11
N ARG A 82 -6.70 -1.67 -9.94
CA ARG A 82 -7.78 -0.72 -9.68
C ARG A 82 -7.30 0.31 -8.66
N GLN A 83 -6.30 1.09 -9.05
CA GLN A 83 -5.68 2.04 -8.13
C GLN A 83 -6.68 3.10 -7.67
N LYS A 84 -6.80 3.25 -6.36
CA LYS A 84 -7.38 4.43 -5.73
C LYS A 84 -6.28 5.15 -4.98
N TYR A 85 -6.31 6.48 -5.05
CA TYR A 85 -5.27 7.30 -4.45
C TYR A 85 -5.87 8.27 -3.46
N LEU A 86 -5.20 8.42 -2.32
CA LEU A 86 -5.51 9.45 -1.32
C LEU A 86 -4.37 10.47 -1.30
N PRO A 87 -4.64 11.78 -1.22
CA PRO A 87 -3.59 12.78 -1.10
C PRO A 87 -2.93 12.69 0.28
N LEU A 88 -1.60 12.84 0.34
CA LEU A 88 -0.83 12.79 1.60
C LEU A 88 -0.98 14.06 2.44
N CYS A 89 -1.23 15.19 1.78
CA CYS A 89 -1.63 16.44 2.43
C CYS A 89 -3.10 16.71 2.04
N PRO A 90 -3.98 17.07 2.99
CA PRO A 90 -5.27 17.64 2.60
C PRO A 90 -4.99 18.88 1.74
N SER A 91 -5.59 18.94 0.55
CA SER A 91 -5.59 20.15 -0.25
C SER A 91 -6.16 21.28 0.60
N GLU A 92 -5.36 22.32 0.85
CA GLU A 92 -5.80 23.55 1.52
C GLU A 92 -6.96 24.23 0.78
#